data_AF-A0A2T5C3J2-F1
#
_entry.id   AF-A0A2T5C3J2-F1
#
_cell.length_a   1.000
_cell.length_b   1.000
_cell.length_c   1.000
_cell.angle_alpha   90.00
_cell.angle_beta   90.00
_cell.angle_gamma   90.00
#
_symmetry.space_group_name_H-M   'P 1'
#
loop_
_entity.id
_entity.type
_entity.pdbx_description
1 polymer ?
#
loop_
_entity_poly.entity_id
_entity_poly.type
_entity_poly.pdbx_seq_one_letter_code
_entity_poly.pdbx_strand_id
1 'polypeptide(L)'
;MKTRLFQFASVVLLMTLSLSLSAAGGNRSFEDYTIKQMEYAELFTGVDAAWTLTYDNQESSILISFKKNKNCKTYVVRGDHFEVVYECSPDGFGARMVKKSERMFPQQLTAAVLNSEELAKQRILTPNRVDDERALGLIAAFLPDLVNPSYRHLLN
;
A
#
# COMPACT_ATOMS: atom_id res chain seq x y z
N MET A 1 -43.35 -42.81 -4.42
CA MET A 1 -42.20 -42.78 -5.36
C MET A 1 -42.09 -41.37 -5.93
N LYS A 2 -41.11 -40.61 -5.42
CA LYS A 2 -39.93 -40.06 -6.13
C LYS A 2 -40.16 -38.70 -6.81
N THR A 3 -39.72 -37.70 -6.06
CA THR A 3 -39.44 -36.29 -6.38
C THR A 3 -38.47 -36.11 -7.55
N ARG A 4 -38.72 -35.10 -8.40
CA ARG A 4 -37.73 -34.47 -9.28
C ARG A 4 -38.11 -33.00 -9.52
N LEU A 5 -37.67 -32.10 -8.65
CA LEU A 5 -37.44 -30.69 -9.00
C LEU A 5 -35.98 -30.42 -8.63
N PHE A 6 -35.10 -30.39 -9.63
CA PHE A 6 -33.67 -30.16 -9.45
C PHE A 6 -33.31 -28.77 -10.01
N GLN A 7 -33.06 -27.87 -9.05
CA GLN A 7 -31.97 -26.88 -8.99
C GLN A 7 -31.93 -25.76 -10.05
N PHE A 8 -32.38 -24.57 -9.61
CA PHE A 8 -31.97 -23.27 -10.12
C PHE A 8 -30.48 -23.06 -9.82
N ALA A 9 -29.66 -22.93 -10.87
CA ALA A 9 -28.29 -22.44 -10.75
C ALA A 9 -28.32 -20.91 -10.56
N SER A 10 -28.07 -20.43 -9.35
CA SER A 10 -27.74 -19.01 -9.12
C SER A 10 -26.25 -18.83 -9.29
N VAL A 11 -25.84 -18.26 -10.42
CA VAL A 11 -24.48 -17.73 -10.62
C VAL A 11 -24.41 -16.43 -9.83
N VAL A 12 -23.80 -16.47 -8.64
CA VAL A 12 -23.47 -15.27 -7.88
C VAL A 12 -22.20 -14.69 -8.50
N LEU A 13 -22.39 -13.68 -9.35
CA LEU A 13 -21.32 -12.87 -9.92
C LEU A 13 -20.76 -11.97 -8.80
N LEU A 14 -19.58 -12.33 -8.25
CA LEU A 14 -18.83 -11.44 -7.36
C LEU A 14 -18.37 -10.20 -8.14
N MET A 15 -19.05 -9.07 -7.95
CA MET A 15 -18.52 -7.77 -8.33
C MET A 15 -17.45 -7.38 -7.32
N THR A 16 -16.20 -7.33 -7.75
CA THR A 16 -15.12 -6.70 -6.99
C THR A 16 -15.35 -5.19 -6.98
N LEU A 17 -15.53 -4.59 -5.80
CA LEU A 17 -15.58 -3.14 -5.66
C LEU A 17 -14.21 -2.57 -6.06
N SER A 18 -14.19 -1.78 -7.13
CA SER A 18 -13.06 -0.93 -7.48
C SER A 18 -13.41 0.48 -7.00
N LEU A 19 -12.75 0.96 -5.95
CA LEU A 19 -12.95 2.33 -5.44
C LEU A 19 -12.05 3.28 -6.25
N SER A 20 -12.67 4.15 -7.04
CA SER A 20 -11.99 5.27 -7.73
C SER A 20 -12.45 6.58 -7.09
N LEU A 21 -11.57 7.25 -6.34
CA LEU A 21 -11.82 8.56 -5.74
C LEU A 21 -11.01 9.61 -6.51
N SER A 22 -11.67 10.45 -7.32
CA SER A 22 -10.99 11.53 -8.07
C SER A 22 -11.26 12.89 -7.40
N ALA A 23 -10.20 13.61 -7.05
CA ALA A 23 -10.26 14.98 -6.54
C ALA A 23 -9.82 15.96 -7.62
N ALA A 24 -10.60 17.01 -7.91
CA ALA A 24 -10.29 17.98 -8.96
C ALA A 24 -9.47 19.18 -8.45
N GLY A 25 -8.16 19.15 -8.72
CA GLY A 25 -7.25 20.27 -8.53
C GLY A 25 -5.91 19.96 -9.17
N GLY A 26 -5.54 20.68 -10.24
CA GLY A 26 -4.43 20.32 -11.13
C GLY A 26 -3.07 20.14 -10.44
N ASN A 27 -2.62 18.89 -10.34
CA ASN A 27 -1.27 18.39 -10.67
C ASN A 27 -1.33 16.84 -10.60
N ARG A 28 -1.85 16.19 -11.65
CA ARG A 28 -2.29 14.78 -11.59
C ARG A 28 -1.37 13.84 -12.38
N SER A 29 -0.75 12.87 -11.71
CA SER A 29 -0.39 11.58 -12.33
C SER A 29 -0.38 10.41 -11.32
N PHE A 30 -1.05 10.56 -10.17
CA PHE A 30 -1.07 9.49 -9.15
C PHE A 30 -2.43 9.40 -8.43
N GLU A 31 -3.47 10.06 -8.97
CA GLU A 31 -4.81 9.99 -8.40
C GLU A 31 -5.48 8.63 -8.69
N ASP A 32 -5.15 8.03 -9.83
CA ASP A 32 -5.65 6.73 -10.23
C ASP A 32 -4.64 5.65 -9.84
N TYR A 33 -5.01 4.82 -8.87
CA TYR A 33 -4.19 3.71 -8.42
C TYR A 33 -5.01 2.44 -8.29
N THR A 34 -4.35 1.30 -8.46
CA THR A 34 -4.93 -0.02 -8.24
C THR A 34 -4.11 -0.77 -7.20
N ILE A 35 -4.79 -1.35 -6.21
CA ILE A 35 -4.18 -2.22 -5.20
C ILE A 35 -4.71 -3.62 -5.41
N LYS A 36 -3.83 -4.59 -5.66
CA LYS A 36 -4.18 -6.00 -5.82
C LYS A 36 -3.52 -6.83 -4.74
N GLN A 37 -4.29 -7.64 -4.05
CA GLN A 37 -3.74 -8.60 -3.10
C GLN A 37 -2.96 -9.67 -3.86
N MET A 38 -1.78 -10.02 -3.37
CA MET A 38 -0.97 -11.10 -3.92
C MET A 38 -1.47 -12.43 -3.39
N GLU A 39 -1.70 -13.39 -4.28
CA GLU A 39 -1.88 -14.78 -3.87
C GLU A 39 -0.59 -15.33 -3.26
N TYR A 40 -0.71 -16.12 -2.20
CA TYR A 40 0.40 -16.80 -1.53
C TYR A 40 1.45 -15.89 -0.87
N ALA A 41 1.08 -14.67 -0.49
CA ALA A 41 1.97 -13.75 0.22
C ALA A 41 2.51 -14.32 1.54
N GLU A 42 1.74 -15.19 2.19
CA GLU A 42 2.12 -15.93 3.39
C GLU A 42 3.31 -16.89 3.20
N LEU A 43 3.68 -17.19 1.96
CA LEU A 43 4.89 -17.97 1.66
C LEU A 43 6.17 -17.15 1.88
N PHE A 44 6.08 -15.81 1.90
CA PHE A 44 7.22 -14.97 2.24
C PHE A 44 7.48 -15.01 3.75
N THR A 45 8.70 -15.38 4.14
CA THR A 45 9.06 -15.51 5.55
C THR A 45 8.84 -14.20 6.30
N GLY A 46 7.96 -14.23 7.31
CA GLY A 46 7.69 -13.08 8.18
C GLY A 46 6.76 -12.02 7.58
N VAL A 47 6.02 -12.37 6.52
CA VAL A 47 4.97 -11.55 5.91
C VAL A 47 3.63 -12.26 6.09
N ASP A 48 2.62 -11.54 6.59
CA ASP A 48 1.27 -12.08 6.80
C ASP A 48 0.37 -11.87 5.58
N ALA A 49 0.60 -10.78 4.82
CA ALA A 49 -0.08 -10.49 3.56
C ALA A 49 0.76 -9.53 2.72
N ALA A 50 0.49 -9.49 1.41
CA ALA A 50 1.13 -8.56 0.52
C ALA A 50 0.17 -8.10 -0.58
N TRP A 51 0.41 -6.89 -1.08
CA TRP A 51 -0.31 -6.28 -2.19
C TRP A 51 0.67 -5.67 -3.18
N THR A 52 0.26 -5.60 -4.43
CA THR A 52 0.88 -4.74 -5.43
C THR A 52 0.05 -3.46 -5.55
N LEU A 53 0.75 -2.32 -5.58
CA LEU A 53 0.21 -1.00 -5.84
C LEU A 53 0.77 -0.52 -7.18
N THR A 54 -0.11 -0.14 -8.11
CA THR A 54 0.25 0.41 -9.42
C THR A 54 -0.48 1.71 -9.64
N TYR A 55 0.21 2.75 -10.09
CA TYR A 55 -0.39 4.02 -10.51
C TYR A 55 -0.60 4.03 -12.02
N ASP A 56 -1.66 4.71 -12.48
CA ASP A 56 -1.95 4.96 -13.90
C ASP A 56 -1.91 3.71 -14.83
N ASN A 57 -2.14 2.51 -14.25
CA ASN A 57 -2.06 1.20 -14.91
C ASN A 57 -0.72 0.90 -15.62
N GLN A 58 0.39 1.40 -15.09
CA GLN A 58 1.74 1.16 -15.64
C GLN A 58 2.36 -0.17 -15.18
N GLU A 59 3.49 -0.55 -15.79
CA GLU A 59 4.23 -1.80 -15.49
C GLU A 59 4.94 -1.77 -14.13
N SER A 60 5.38 -0.60 -13.66
CA SER A 60 6.06 -0.47 -12.37
C SER A 60 5.09 -0.75 -11.22
N SER A 61 5.40 -1.77 -10.42
CA SER A 61 4.57 -2.18 -9.29
C SER A 61 5.31 -2.02 -7.97
N ILE A 62 4.62 -1.45 -7.00
CA ILE A 62 5.12 -1.21 -5.65
C ILE A 62 4.60 -2.34 -4.76
N LEU A 63 5.50 -3.02 -4.06
CA LEU A 63 5.15 -4.07 -3.12
C LEU A 63 4.82 -3.48 -1.77
N ILE A 64 3.61 -3.73 -1.28
CA ILE A 64 3.21 -3.45 0.09
C ILE A 64 3.17 -4.78 0.83
N SER A 65 4.17 -5.03 1.67
CA SER A 65 4.21 -6.21 2.54
C SER A 65 3.72 -5.85 3.93
N PHE A 66 2.99 -6.74 4.58
CA PHE A 66 2.42 -6.53 5.89
C PHE A 66 2.94 -7.56 6.90
N LYS A 67 3.18 -7.08 8.13
CA LYS A 67 3.43 -7.91 9.30
C LYS A 67 2.55 -7.47 10.46
N LYS A 68 1.85 -8.43 11.07
CA LYS A 68 1.04 -8.26 12.26
C LYS A 68 1.94 -8.26 13.49
N ASN A 69 1.90 -7.15 14.22
CA ASN A 69 2.44 -7.09 15.58
C ASN A 69 1.29 -7.21 16.59
N LYS A 70 1.62 -7.52 17.85
CA LYS A 70 0.62 -7.80 18.92
C LYS A 70 -0.51 -6.76 19.01
N ASN A 71 -0.20 -5.48 18.78
CA ASN A 71 -1.13 -4.37 18.97
C ASN A 71 -1.35 -3.51 17.73
N CYS A 72 -0.64 -3.79 16.64
CA CYS A 72 -0.56 -2.88 15.50
C CYS A 72 -0.06 -3.60 14.24
N LYS A 73 -0.40 -3.04 13.09
CA LYS A 73 0.03 -3.51 11.77
C LYS A 73 1.16 -2.65 11.25
N THR A 74 2.19 -3.29 10.71
CA THR A 74 3.32 -2.62 10.07
C THR A 74 3.31 -2.99 8.60
N TYR A 75 3.24 -1.98 7.74
CA TYR A 75 3.28 -2.10 6.29
C TYR A 75 4.65 -1.61 5.82
N VAL A 76 5.39 -2.47 5.14
CA VAL A 76 6.64 -2.09 4.48
C VAL A 76 6.40 -2.00 2.99
N VAL A 77 6.51 -0.78 2.48
CA VAL A 77 6.31 -0.42 1.08
C VAL A 77 7.68 -0.39 0.42
N ARG A 78 7.81 -1.12 -0.68
CA ARG A 78 9.05 -1.23 -1.45
C ARG A 78 8.74 -1.01 -2.93
N GLY A 79 9.36 0.01 -3.49
CA GLY A 79 9.41 0.22 -4.94
C GLY A 79 10.84 0.05 -5.43
N ASP A 80 11.09 0.46 -6.65
CA ASP A 80 12.43 0.41 -7.23
C ASP A 80 13.36 1.35 -6.48
N HIS A 81 14.37 0.76 -5.82
CA HIS A 81 15.42 1.48 -5.12
C HIS A 81 14.99 2.29 -3.88
N PHE A 82 13.80 2.06 -3.32
CA PHE A 82 13.40 2.68 -2.06
C PHE A 82 12.51 1.78 -1.21
N GLU A 83 12.48 2.10 0.09
CA GLU A 83 11.58 1.45 1.03
C GLU A 83 11.18 2.39 2.16
N VAL A 84 9.92 2.29 2.58
CA VAL A 84 9.35 3.08 3.67
C VAL A 84 8.41 2.19 4.49
N VAL A 85 8.32 2.46 5.79
CA VAL A 85 7.33 1.82 6.65
C VAL A 85 6.18 2.76 6.92
N TYR A 86 4.97 2.24 6.82
CA TYR A 86 3.79 2.83 7.42
C TYR A 86 3.34 1.95 8.59
N GLU A 87 3.17 2.54 9.77
CA GLU A 87 2.73 1.81 10.95
C GLU A 87 1.83 2.65 11.83
N CYS A 88 1.02 1.97 12.63
CA CYS A 88 0.38 2.61 13.77
C CYS A 88 1.37 2.81 14.94
N SER A 89 1.18 3.93 15.60
CA SER A 89 1.82 4.35 16.84
C SER A 89 0.72 4.78 17.82
N PRO A 90 1.05 5.01 19.10
CA PRO A 90 0.10 5.60 20.04
C PRO A 90 -0.48 6.95 19.56
N ASP A 91 0.28 7.69 18.75
CA ASP A 91 -0.08 9.02 18.25
C ASP A 91 -0.88 8.97 16.94
N GLY A 92 -1.01 7.81 16.30
CA GLY A 92 -1.72 7.65 15.03
C GLY A 92 -1.00 6.74 14.03
N PHE A 93 -1.46 6.75 12.79
CA PHE A 93 -0.87 6.02 11.65
C PHE A 93 -0.04 6.96 10.78
N GLY A 94 1.17 6.56 10.40
CA GLY A 94 2.03 7.38 9.54
C GLY A 94 3.31 6.68 9.08
N ALA A 95 4.17 7.45 8.42
CA ALA A 95 5.36 6.98 7.73
C ALA A 95 6.64 7.13 8.55
N ARG A 96 7.59 6.21 8.35
CA ARG A 96 8.96 6.31 8.87
C ARG A 96 9.95 5.55 7.99
N MET A 97 11.23 5.84 8.17
CA MET A 97 12.30 5.03 7.58
C MET A 97 12.26 3.58 8.06
N VAL A 98 12.65 2.66 7.18
CA VAL A 98 12.87 1.25 7.53
C VAL A 98 14.07 1.13 8.48
N LYS A 99 13.88 0.35 9.55
CA LYS A 99 14.92 0.07 10.55
C LYS A 99 16.02 -0.77 9.93
N LYS A 100 17.26 -0.63 10.42
CA LYS A 100 18.44 -1.32 9.88
C LYS A 100 18.25 -2.86 9.78
N SER A 101 17.53 -3.46 10.72
CA SER A 101 17.27 -4.91 10.77
C SER A 101 16.25 -5.42 9.75
N GLU A 102 15.45 -4.54 9.15
CA GLU A 102 14.33 -4.88 8.24
C GLU A 102 14.61 -4.40 6.80
N ARG A 103 15.76 -3.75 6.62
CA ARG A 103 16.14 -3.01 5.43
C ARG A 103 16.63 -3.96 4.34
N MET A 104 16.14 -3.77 3.12
CA MET A 104 16.61 -4.49 1.93
C MET A 104 17.56 -3.64 1.06
N PHE A 105 17.44 -2.32 1.11
CA PHE A 105 18.25 -1.40 0.32
C PHE A 105 19.27 -0.64 1.20
N PRO A 106 20.39 -0.13 0.66
CA PRO A 106 21.23 0.80 1.40
C PRO A 106 20.44 2.06 1.78
N GLN A 107 20.60 2.57 3.00
CA GLN A 107 19.85 3.75 3.45
C GLN A 107 20.11 5.00 2.62
N GLN A 108 21.31 5.12 2.08
CA GLN A 108 21.69 6.22 1.21
C GLN A 108 20.85 6.23 -0.07
N LEU A 109 20.50 5.04 -0.59
CA LEU A 109 19.67 4.89 -1.78
C LEU A 109 18.25 5.36 -1.48
N THR A 110 17.64 4.83 -0.42
CA THR A 110 16.31 5.26 0.03
C THR A 110 16.27 6.76 0.36
N ALA A 111 17.29 7.29 1.03
CA ALA A 111 17.36 8.71 1.39
C ALA A 111 17.54 9.63 0.19
N ALA A 112 18.08 9.14 -0.92
CA ALA A 112 18.14 9.91 -2.17
C ALA A 112 16.75 9.97 -2.85
N VAL A 113 15.99 8.87 -2.81
CA VAL A 113 14.66 8.78 -3.43
C VAL A 113 13.59 9.49 -2.60
N LEU A 114 13.60 9.33 -1.27
CA LEU A 114 12.59 9.91 -0.40
C LEU A 114 12.89 11.36 -0.04
N ASN A 115 11.84 12.19 -0.01
CA ASN A 115 11.90 13.55 0.50
C ASN A 115 11.83 13.51 2.04
N SER A 116 12.91 13.91 2.71
CA SER A 116 12.98 13.91 4.17
C SER A 116 12.01 14.87 4.85
N GLU A 117 11.66 15.98 4.20
CA GLU A 117 10.70 16.96 4.73
C GLU A 117 9.29 16.39 4.67
N GLU A 118 8.91 15.79 3.54
CA GLU A 118 7.62 15.12 3.39
C GLU A 118 7.51 13.91 4.31
N LEU A 119 8.60 13.16 4.51
CA LEU A 119 8.61 12.08 5.50
C LEU A 119 8.33 12.57 6.91
N ALA A 120 8.87 13.74 7.28
CA ALA A 120 8.60 14.34 8.59
C ALA A 120 7.14 14.79 8.72
N LYS A 121 6.56 15.38 7.67
CA LYS A 121 5.13 15.77 7.63
C LYS A 121 4.21 14.56 7.71
N GLN A 122 4.58 13.47 7.06
CA GLN A 122 3.81 12.22 7.00
C GLN A 122 4.04 11.30 8.20
N ARG A 123 4.84 11.71 9.21
CA ARG A 123 5.10 10.90 10.41
C ARG A 123 3.82 10.47 11.13
N ILE A 124 2.80 11.32 11.08
CA ILE A 124 1.42 11.01 11.49
C ILE A 124 0.49 11.54 10.39
N LEU A 125 -0.08 10.63 9.58
CA LEU A 125 -1.08 10.95 8.56
C LEU A 125 -2.48 11.10 9.17
N THR A 126 -2.77 10.31 10.20
CA THR A 126 -4.05 10.38 10.91
C THR A 126 -3.87 9.95 12.37
N PRO A 127 -4.48 10.65 13.34
CA PRO A 127 -4.45 10.23 14.74
C PRO A 127 -5.34 9.02 15.01
N ASN A 128 -6.22 8.67 14.07
CA ASN A 128 -7.18 7.58 14.24
C ASN A 128 -6.54 6.23 13.95
N ARG A 129 -7.09 5.18 14.59
CA ARG A 129 -6.81 3.81 14.17
C ARG A 129 -7.35 3.58 12.76
N VAL A 130 -6.59 2.85 11.97
CA VAL A 130 -6.95 2.50 10.59
C VAL A 130 -7.04 0.98 10.47
N ASP A 131 -7.99 0.51 9.67
CA ASP A 131 -8.03 -0.87 9.19
C ASP A 131 -7.15 -1.02 7.94
N ASP A 132 -7.11 -2.22 7.36
CA ASP A 132 -6.24 -2.50 6.21
C ASP A 132 -6.62 -1.68 4.99
N GLU A 133 -7.90 -1.61 4.68
CA GLU A 133 -8.40 -0.86 3.52
C GLU A 133 -8.03 0.62 3.63
N ARG A 134 -8.25 1.22 4.81
CA ARG A 134 -7.90 2.62 5.03
C ARG A 134 -6.39 2.83 5.05
N ALA A 135 -5.61 1.91 5.63
CA ALA A 135 -4.15 1.99 5.63
C ALA A 135 -3.60 1.96 4.20
N LEU A 136 -4.07 1.02 3.38
CA LEU A 136 -3.67 0.87 1.97
C LEU A 136 -4.04 2.11 1.15
N GLY A 137 -5.24 2.67 1.34
CA GLY A 137 -5.65 3.91 0.68
C GLY A 137 -4.79 5.11 1.09
N LEU A 138 -4.43 5.23 2.38
CA LEU A 138 -3.53 6.28 2.86
C LEU A 138 -2.12 6.11 2.29
N ILE A 139 -1.61 4.89 2.23
CA ILE A 139 -0.31 4.61 1.60
C ILE A 139 -0.33 5.06 0.14
N ALA A 140 -1.32 4.62 -0.64
CA ALA A 140 -1.41 4.95 -2.06
C ALA A 140 -1.58 6.46 -2.29
N ALA A 141 -2.35 7.16 -1.46
CA ALA A 141 -2.58 8.59 -1.62
C ALA A 141 -1.35 9.45 -1.27
N PHE A 142 -0.54 9.06 -0.27
CA PHE A 142 0.53 9.91 0.27
C PHE A 142 1.95 9.51 -0.19
N LEU A 143 2.13 8.29 -0.70
CA LEU A 143 3.42 7.84 -1.20
C LEU A 143 3.99 8.72 -2.35
N PRO A 144 3.20 9.22 -3.32
CA PRO A 144 3.73 10.03 -4.41
C PRO A 144 4.35 11.36 -3.97
N ASP A 145 3.82 11.94 -2.89
CA ASP A 145 4.37 13.15 -2.28
C ASP A 145 5.64 12.85 -1.48
N LEU A 146 5.76 11.63 -0.94
CA LEU A 146 6.93 11.20 -0.20
C LEU A 146 8.17 11.04 -1.09
N VAL A 147 7.98 10.71 -2.37
CA VAL A 147 9.07 10.55 -3.34
C VAL A 147 9.50 11.92 -3.87
N ASN A 148 10.80 12.19 -3.85
CA ASN A 148 11.37 13.41 -4.41
C ASN A 148 10.91 13.59 -5.88
N PRO A 149 10.57 14.82 -6.32
CA PRO A 149 10.05 15.05 -7.68
C PRO A 149 10.90 14.44 -8.80
N SER A 150 12.23 14.47 -8.68
CA SER A 150 13.17 13.89 -9.65
C SER A 150 13.08 12.36 -9.78
N TYR A 151 12.53 11.68 -8.78
CA TYR A 151 12.42 10.21 -8.71
C TYR A 151 10.98 9.72 -8.81
N ARG A 152 9.99 10.59 -9.05
CA ARG A 152 8.58 10.18 -9.19
C ARG A 152 8.32 9.22 -10.34
N HIS A 153 9.19 9.21 -11.35
CA HIS A 153 9.14 8.23 -12.43
C HIS A 153 9.33 6.78 -11.94
N LEU A 154 9.86 6.56 -10.73
CA LEU A 154 9.98 5.22 -10.12
C LEU A 154 8.63 4.66 -9.64
N LEU A 155 7.58 5.47 -9.66
CA LEU A 155 6.22 5.07 -9.33
C LEU A 155 5.40 4.70 -10.58
N ASN A 156 5.97 4.92 -11.78
CA ASN A 156 5.37 4.73 -13.09
C ASN A 156 6.17 3.74 -13.94
#